data_AF-A0A452XYD2-F1
#
_entry.id   AF-A0A452XYD2-F1
#
_cell.length_a   1.000
_cell.length_b   1.000
_cell.length_c   1.000
_cell.angle_alpha   90.00
_cell.angle_beta   90.00
_cell.angle_gamma   90.00
#
_symmetry.space_group_name_H-M   'P 1'
#
loop_
_entity.id
_entity.type
_entity.pdbx_description
1 polymer ?
#
loop_
_entity_poly.entity_id
_entity_poly.type
_entity_poly.pdbx_seq_one_letter_code
_entity_poly.pdbx_strand_id
1 'polypeptide(L)' 'MIWKQRNKCIFEGAQPLVQVLVSKIKEEAKEWARAGAHGLRVILPPTWDVH' A
#
# COMPACT_ATOMS: atom_id res chain seq x y z
N MET A 1 -1.58 7.48 0.99
CA MET A 1 -1.84 7.90 -0.40
C MET A 1 -0.64 7.66 -1.30
N ILE A 2 -0.60 6.46 -1.88
CA ILE A 2 0.38 6.01 -2.89
C ILE A 2 0.52 6.99 -4.07
N TRP A 3 -0.60 7.52 -4.56
CA TRP A 3 -0.59 8.40 -5.73
C TRP A 3 0.21 9.70 -5.49
N LYS A 4 0.15 10.29 -4.29
CA LYS A 4 0.93 11.49 -3.94
C LYS A 4 2.42 11.20 -3.94
N GLN A 5 2.83 10.05 -3.37
CA GLN A 5 4.25 9.64 -3.36
C GLN A 5 4.77 9.42 -4.77
N ARG A 6 3.98 8.74 -5.62
CA ARG A 6 4.31 8.55 -7.05
C ARG A 6 4.45 9.89 -7.77
N ASN A 7 3.51 10.80 -7.57
CA ASN A 7 3.58 12.14 -8.16
C ASN A 7 4.82 12.90 -7.70
N LYS A 8 5.18 12.84 -6.41
CA LYS A 8 6.40 13.46 -5.90
C LYS A 8 7.66 12.94 -6.59
N CYS A 9 7.74 11.64 -6.84
CA CYS A 9 8.89 11.06 -7.53
C CYS A 9 8.94 11.48 -9.01
N ILE A 10 7.79 11.55 -9.68
CA ILE A 10 7.69 11.88 -11.10
C ILE A 10 7.88 13.39 -11.36
N PHE A 11 7.32 14.25 -10.51
CA PHE A 11 7.25 15.70 -10.73
C PHE A 11 8.29 16.49 -9.94
N GLU A 12 8.68 16.03 -8.75
CA GLU A 12 9.59 16.77 -7.86
C GLU A 12 10.98 16.10 -7.76
N GLY A 13 11.22 15.03 -8.52
CA GLY A 13 12.50 14.30 -8.49
C GLY A 13 12.81 13.62 -7.16
N ALA A 14 11.80 13.40 -6.30
CA ALA A 14 12.00 12.70 -5.04
C ALA A 14 12.46 11.26 -5.27
N GLN A 15 13.34 10.75 -4.41
CA GLN A 15 13.80 9.37 -4.54
C GLN A 15 12.65 8.37 -4.31
N PRO A 16 12.47 7.40 -5.23
CA PRO A 16 11.50 6.33 -5.04
C PRO A 16 11.99 5.36 -3.97
N LEU A 17 11.37 5.40 -2.79
CA LEU A 17 11.61 4.44 -1.73
C LEU A 17 10.61 3.29 -1.86
N VAL A 18 11.01 2.24 -2.58
CA VAL A 18 10.16 1.07 -2.87
C VAL A 18 9.65 0.42 -1.58
N GLN A 19 10.47 0.32 -0.55
CA GLN A 19 10.06 -0.24 0.75
C GLN A 19 8.92 0.56 1.40
N VAL A 20 9.02 1.91 1.38
CA VAL A 20 7.98 2.79 1.92
C VAL A 20 6.69 2.66 1.10
N LEU A 21 6.81 2.57 -0.22
CA LEU A 21 5.66 2.38 -1.11
C LEU A 21 4.95 1.05 -0.85
N VAL A 22 5.72 -0.03 -0.73
CA VAL A 22 5.20 -1.36 -0.43
C VAL A 22 4.48 -1.35 0.93
N SER A 23 5.07 -0.79 1.99
CA SER A 23 4.40 -0.69 3.29
C SER A 23 3.06 0.06 3.22
N LYS A 24 3.00 1.19 2.50
CA LYS A 24 1.76 1.95 2.30
C LYS A 24 0.70 1.15 1.54
N ILE A 25 1.10 0.34 0.55
CA ILE A 25 0.19 -0.58 -0.16
C ILE A 25 -0.41 -1.61 0.81
N LYS A 26 0.41 -2.17 1.71
CA LYS A 26 -0.09 -3.14 2.70
C LYS A 26 -1.12 -2.50 3.63
N GLU A 27 -0.82 -1.30 4.15
CA GLU A 27 -1.71 -0.57 5.06
C GLU A 27 -3.04 -0.24 4.39
N GLU A 28 -3.02 0.40 3.21
CA GLU A 28 -4.25 0.73 2.49
C GLU A 28 -5.04 -0.55 2.19
N ALA A 29 -4.41 -1.62 1.71
CA ALA A 29 -5.10 -2.88 1.40
C ALA A 29 -5.80 -3.52 2.62
N LYS A 30 -5.22 -3.39 3.83
CA LYS A 30 -5.90 -3.80 5.08
C LYS A 30 -7.14 -2.96 5.36
N GLU A 31 -7.05 -1.64 5.20
CA GLU A 31 -8.20 -0.74 5.40
C GLU A 31 -9.32 -1.05 4.41
N TRP A 32 -9.00 -1.27 3.13
CA TRP A 32 -9.98 -1.68 2.12
C TRP A 32 -10.62 -3.05 2.47
N ALA A 33 -9.82 -4.02 2.93
CA ALA A 33 -10.35 -5.31 3.38
C ALA A 33 -11.32 -5.17 4.56
N ARG A 34 -11.01 -4.28 5.52
CA ARG A 34 -11.90 -3.94 6.65
C ARG A 34 -13.17 -3.22 6.19
N ALA A 35 -13.07 -2.38 5.18
CA ALA A 35 -14.20 -1.65 4.59
C ALA A 35 -15.11 -2.51 3.69
N GLY A 36 -14.84 -3.82 3.56
CA GLY A 36 -15.70 -4.76 2.83
C GLY A 36 -15.14 -5.26 1.50
N ALA A 37 -13.93 -4.85 1.10
CA ALA A 37 -13.23 -5.43 -0.04
C ALA A 37 -12.63 -6.80 0.33
N HIS A 38 -13.49 -7.76 0.68
CA HIS A 38 -13.10 -9.06 1.25
C HIS A 38 -12.16 -9.87 0.34
N GLY A 39 -12.22 -9.69 -0.97
CA GLY A 39 -11.31 -10.32 -1.93
C GLY A 39 -9.83 -9.96 -1.70
N LEU A 40 -9.55 -8.78 -1.14
CA LEU A 40 -8.19 -8.41 -0.75
C LEU A 40 -7.65 -9.32 0.36
N ARG A 41 -8.48 -9.77 1.31
CA ARG A 41 -8.03 -10.68 2.38
C ARG A 41 -7.55 -12.03 1.85
N VAL A 42 -8.05 -12.46 0.69
CA VAL A 42 -7.65 -13.71 0.03
C VAL A 42 -6.35 -13.55 -0.75
N ILE A 43 -6.09 -12.38 -1.31
CA ILE A 43 -4.92 -12.08 -2.16
C ILE A 43 -3.73 -11.59 -1.33
N LEU A 44 -3.99 -10.91 -0.20
CA LEU A 44 -2.95 -10.43 0.69
C LEU A 44 -2.30 -11.64 1.40
N PRO A 45 -0.97 -11.76 1.38
CA PRO A 45 -0.28 -12.84 2.09
C PRO A 45 -0.69 -12.87 3.57
N PRO A 46 -0.87 -14.06 4.19
CA PRO A 46 -1.13 -14.17 5.62
C PRO A 46 -0.04 -13.50 6.47
N THR A 47 1.19 -13.41 5.95
CA THR A 47 2.31 -12.69 6.56
C THR A 47 2.11 -11.18 6.66
N TRP A 48 1.05 -10.64 6.04
CA TRP A 48 0.65 -9.25 6.20
C TRP A 48 -0.44 -9.11 7.27
N ASP A 49 -1.14 -10.18 7.65
CA ASP A 49 -2.19 -10.20 8.68
C ASP A 49 -1.64 -10.44 10.10
N VAL A 50 -0.33 -10.59 10.27
CA VAL A 50 0.34 -10.66 11.59
C VAL A 50 0.48 -9.26 12.21
N HIS A 51 -0.60 -8.75 12.78
CA HIS A 51 -0.59 -7.79 13.89
C HIS A 51 -1.91 -7.85 14.66
#